data_AF-A0A6A5CEF6-F1
#
_entry.id   AF-A0A6A5CEF6-F1
#
_cell.length_a   1.000
_cell.length_b   1.000
_cell.length_c   1.000
_cell.angle_alpha   90.00
_cell.angle_beta   90.00
_cell.angle_gamma   90.00
#
_symmetry.space_group_name_H-M   'P 1'
#
loop_
_entity.id
_entity.type
_entity.pdbx_description
1 polymer ?
#
loop_
_entity_poly.entity_id
_entity_poly.type
_entity_poly.pdbx_seq_one_letter_code
_entity_poly.pdbx_strand_id
1 'polypeptide(L)'
;MSTTTYSEIKSQLESVTTQLLSIQEGIDNRMKELKKLEDDLNLKFKLMEENAKKARDVIKLDVGGKIFKTSKETLLSRKDTFFYAMISSGKWLPDEEGCYFIDRNPKMFPYILDYLRYGKLDVHQLTTQQKAILAEEADYYLIPELATKTETVVDDCFDETLLGPYPFRLSKNKN
;
A
#
# COMPACT_ATOMS: atom_id res chain seq x y z
N MET A 1 70.77 42.75 3.81
CA MET A 1 69.64 42.57 4.74
C MET A 1 68.34 42.10 4.05
N SER A 2 68.37 41.65 2.79
CA SER A 2 67.15 41.48 1.98
C SER A 2 66.64 40.04 1.82
N THR A 3 67.36 39.05 2.37
CA THR A 3 67.03 37.63 2.24
C THR A 3 66.00 37.14 3.26
N THR A 4 65.89 37.79 4.42
CA THR A 4 64.97 37.43 5.51
C THR A 4 63.49 37.65 5.13
N THR A 5 63.20 38.72 4.39
CA THR A 5 61.84 39.07 3.94
C THR A 5 61.24 38.06 2.97
N TYR A 6 62.04 37.48 2.07
CA TYR A 6 61.53 36.54 1.07
C TYR A 6 61.14 35.19 1.69
N SER A 7 61.93 34.68 2.65
CA SER A 7 61.63 33.42 3.33
C SER A 7 60.36 33.49 4.17
N GLU A 8 60.12 34.62 4.85
CA GLU A 8 58.92 34.82 5.66
C GLU A 8 57.67 34.94 4.79
N ILE A 9 57.74 35.71 3.69
CA ILE A 9 56.64 35.83 2.74
C ILE A 9 56.34 34.46 2.10
N LYS A 10 57.36 33.69 1.74
CA LYS A 10 57.20 32.35 1.16
C LYS A 10 56.53 31.40 2.15
N SER A 11 56.96 31.39 3.41
CA SER A 11 56.37 30.54 4.46
C SER A 11 54.91 30.92 4.74
N GLN A 12 54.59 32.22 4.76
CA GLN A 12 53.22 32.69 4.90
C GLN A 12 52.35 32.27 3.71
N LEU A 13 52.87 32.37 2.48
CA LEU A 13 52.16 31.94 1.28
C LEU A 13 51.86 30.43 1.32
N GLU A 14 52.85 29.61 1.70
CA GLU A 14 52.68 28.16 1.86
C GLU A 14 51.63 27.83 2.94
N SER A 15 51.64 28.55 4.07
CA SER A 15 50.64 28.43 5.13
C SER A 15 49.23 28.76 4.63
N VAL A 16 49.08 29.89 3.92
CA VAL A 16 47.79 30.32 3.36
C VAL A 16 47.28 29.32 2.32
N THR A 17 48.16 28.82 1.44
CA THR A 17 47.76 27.80 0.45
C THR A 17 47.26 26.52 1.11
N THR A 18 47.88 26.10 2.21
CA THR A 18 47.45 24.91 2.97
C THR A 18 46.08 25.12 3.61
N GLN A 19 45.83 26.32 4.17
CA GLN A 19 44.53 26.68 4.73
C GLN A 19 43.43 26.75 3.66
N LEU A 20 43.73 27.29 2.48
CA LEU A 20 42.76 27.34 1.38
C LEU A 20 42.37 25.94 0.90
N LEU A 21 43.32 25.01 0.82
CA LEU A 21 43.05 23.62 0.42
C LEU A 21 42.13 22.89 1.42
N SER A 22 42.35 23.06 2.73
CA SER A 22 41.48 22.44 3.73
C SER A 22 40.07 23.05 3.77
N ILE A 23 39.95 24.35 3.51
CA ILE A 23 38.66 25.02 3.35
C ILE A 23 37.93 24.49 2.12
N GLN A 24 38.61 24.33 0.99
CA GLN A 24 38.03 23.80 -0.24
C GLN A 24 37.45 22.41 -0.02
N GLU A 25 38.21 21.51 0.62
CA GLU A 25 37.74 20.17 0.95
C GLU A 25 36.51 20.20 1.88
N GLY A 26 36.51 21.11 2.86
CA GLY A 26 35.36 21.33 3.74
C GLY A 26 34.11 21.79 2.98
N ILE A 27 34.26 22.69 2.01
CA ILE A 27 33.18 23.15 1.15
C ILE A 27 32.65 22.00 0.29
N ASP A 28 33.53 21.19 -0.30
CA ASP A 28 33.14 20.05 -1.15
C ASP A 28 32.33 19.00 -0.37
N ASN A 29 32.74 18.71 0.87
CA ASN A 29 31.99 17.82 1.76
C ASN A 29 30.61 18.38 2.07
N ARG A 30 30.53 19.67 2.42
CA ARG A 30 29.25 20.30 2.74
C ARG A 30 28.34 20.44 1.51
N MET A 31 28.90 20.66 0.32
CA MET A 31 28.14 20.64 -0.94
C MET A 31 27.54 19.26 -1.22
N LYS A 32 28.27 18.17 -0.94
CA LYS A 32 27.72 16.80 -1.06
C LYS A 32 26.58 16.55 -0.08
N GLU A 33 26.73 16.97 1.17
CA GLU A 33 25.69 16.84 2.20
C GLU A 33 24.43 17.63 1.84
N LEU A 34 24.59 18.89 1.40
CA LEU A 34 23.47 19.73 0.98
C LEU A 34 22.71 19.13 -0.20
N LYS A 35 23.43 18.57 -1.18
CA LYS A 35 22.81 17.90 -2.32
C LYS A 35 21.97 16.69 -1.89
N LYS A 36 22.51 15.85 -1.02
CA LYS A 36 21.77 14.70 -0.48
C LYS A 36 20.52 15.14 0.29
N LEU A 37 20.65 16.20 1.09
CA LEU A 37 19.53 16.77 1.82
C LEU A 37 18.46 17.37 0.91
N GLU A 38 18.87 18.04 -0.17
CA GLU A 38 17.98 18.56 -1.21
C GLU A 38 17.20 17.44 -1.89
N ASP A 39 17.87 16.34 -2.26
CA ASP A 39 17.23 15.15 -2.84
C ASP A 39 16.19 14.56 -1.86
N ASP A 40 16.55 14.41 -0.59
CA ASP A 40 15.64 13.93 0.47
C ASP A 40 14.44 14.87 0.68
N LEU A 41 14.66 16.18 0.63
CA LEU A 41 13.61 17.18 0.80
C LEU A 41 12.66 17.19 -0.40
N ASN A 42 13.19 17.11 -1.61
CA ASN A 42 12.40 17.00 -2.84
C ASN A 42 11.54 15.74 -2.84
N LEU A 43 12.08 14.61 -2.36
CA LEU A 43 11.31 13.38 -2.20
C LEU A 43 10.15 13.56 -1.21
N LYS A 44 10.41 14.15 -0.04
CA LYS A 44 9.36 14.42 0.97
C LYS A 44 8.28 15.36 0.43
N PHE A 45 8.67 16.41 -0.27
CA PHE A 45 7.73 17.37 -0.85
C PHE A 45 6.82 16.69 -1.88
N LYS A 46 7.37 15.82 -2.74
CA LYS A 46 6.60 15.04 -3.70
C LYS A 46 5.58 14.13 -3.02
N LEU A 47 5.99 13.41 -1.97
CA LEU A 47 5.08 12.53 -1.21
C LEU A 47 3.94 13.33 -0.54
N MET A 48 4.25 14.51 0.00
CA MET A 48 3.24 15.40 0.58
C MET A 48 2.24 15.88 -0.48
N GLU A 49 2.71 16.24 -1.67
CA GLU A 49 1.86 16.69 -2.76
C GLU A 49 0.93 15.58 -3.27
N GLU A 50 1.45 14.36 -3.45
CA GLU A 50 0.67 13.19 -3.87
C GLU A 50 -0.42 12.85 -2.84
N ASN A 51 -0.10 12.88 -1.56
CA ASN A 51 -1.09 12.66 -0.50
C ASN A 51 -2.14 13.77 -0.46
N ALA A 52 -1.74 15.03 -0.66
CA ALA A 52 -2.67 16.16 -0.72
C ALA A 52 -3.62 16.07 -1.92
N LYS A 53 -3.15 15.57 -3.08
CA LYS A 53 -4.00 15.29 -4.25
C LYS A 53 -5.03 14.21 -3.92
N LYS A 54 -4.59 13.09 -3.33
CA LYS A 54 -5.49 12.00 -2.91
C LYS A 54 -6.53 12.46 -1.88
N ALA A 55 -6.18 13.41 -1.03
CA ALA A 55 -7.08 13.98 -0.01
C ALA A 55 -8.19 14.86 -0.61
N ARG A 56 -7.99 15.44 -1.80
CA ARG A 56 -9.03 16.28 -2.47
C ARG A 56 -10.15 15.46 -3.06
N ASP A 57 -9.87 14.23 -3.50
CA ASP A 57 -10.83 13.34 -4.18
C ASP A 57 -11.33 12.22 -3.25
N VAL A 58 -11.44 12.50 -1.95
CA VAL A 58 -11.93 11.53 -0.97
C VAL A 58 -13.45 11.37 -1.09
N ILE A 59 -13.86 10.13 -1.27
CA ILE A 59 -15.23 9.64 -1.28
C ILE A 59 -15.51 8.95 0.06
N LYS A 60 -16.71 9.18 0.60
CA LYS A 60 -17.24 8.45 1.76
C LYS A 60 -18.12 7.29 1.27
N LEU A 61 -17.94 6.12 1.85
CA LEU A 61 -18.72 4.92 1.56
C LEU A 61 -19.36 4.45 2.86
N ASP A 62 -20.67 4.31 2.92
CA ASP A 62 -21.37 3.65 4.01
C ASP A 62 -21.63 2.19 3.63
N VAL A 63 -20.97 1.26 4.33
CA VAL A 63 -21.11 -0.17 4.10
C VAL A 63 -21.83 -0.78 5.29
N GLY A 64 -23.12 -1.06 5.14
CA GLY A 64 -23.96 -1.67 6.18
C GLY A 64 -23.95 -0.90 7.50
N GLY A 65 -23.86 0.44 7.46
CA GLY A 65 -23.83 1.33 8.63
C GLY A 65 -22.44 1.74 9.10
N LYS A 66 -21.36 1.28 8.46
CA LYS A 66 -19.98 1.70 8.77
C LYS A 66 -19.43 2.59 7.66
N ILE A 67 -19.02 3.79 8.05
CA ILE A 67 -18.44 4.78 7.13
C ILE A 67 -16.95 4.47 6.90
N PHE A 68 -16.60 4.28 5.65
CA PHE A 68 -15.24 4.19 5.12
C PHE A 68 -14.93 5.42 4.27
N LYS A 69 -13.64 5.79 4.21
CA LYS A 69 -13.17 6.89 3.37
C LYS A 69 -12.07 6.38 2.46
N THR A 70 -12.17 6.68 1.17
CA THR A 70 -11.19 6.28 0.16
C THR A 70 -11.14 7.29 -0.98
N SER A 71 -10.10 7.28 -1.81
CA SER A 71 -10.04 8.16 -2.98
C SER A 71 -10.83 7.59 -4.15
N LYS A 72 -11.40 8.47 -4.99
CA LYS A 72 -12.02 8.08 -6.27
C LYS A 72 -11.06 7.30 -7.15
N GLU A 73 -9.78 7.68 -7.15
CA GLU A 73 -8.71 6.98 -7.86
C GLU A 73 -8.58 5.51 -7.42
N THR A 74 -8.68 5.23 -6.12
CA THR A 74 -8.61 3.86 -5.59
C THR A 74 -9.78 3.02 -6.08
N LEU A 75 -10.99 3.59 -6.15
CA LEU A 75 -12.18 2.90 -6.63
C LEU A 75 -12.17 2.68 -8.15
N LEU A 76 -11.48 3.55 -8.89
CA LEU A 76 -11.30 3.47 -10.33
C LEU A 76 -10.01 2.73 -10.75
N SER A 77 -9.21 2.25 -9.80
CA SER A 77 -7.89 1.67 -10.07
C SER A 77 -7.98 0.41 -10.95
N ARG A 78 -9.04 -0.37 -10.79
CA ARG A 78 -9.29 -1.61 -11.53
C ARG A 78 -10.58 -1.51 -12.33
N LYS A 79 -10.43 -1.68 -13.64
CA LYS A 79 -11.55 -1.84 -14.58
C LYS A 79 -12.31 -3.13 -14.25
N ASP A 80 -13.59 -3.15 -14.61
CA ASP A 80 -14.48 -4.32 -14.44
C ASP A 80 -14.86 -4.68 -13.00
N THR A 81 -14.54 -3.82 -12.03
CA THR A 81 -15.05 -3.95 -10.65
C THR A 81 -16.40 -3.26 -10.48
N PHE A 82 -17.15 -3.65 -9.45
CA PHE A 82 -18.41 -3.01 -9.07
C PHE A 82 -18.26 -1.48 -8.94
N PHE A 83 -17.21 -1.02 -8.25
CA PHE A 83 -16.98 0.40 -8.04
C PHE A 83 -16.69 1.15 -9.33
N TYR A 84 -15.92 0.54 -10.23
CA TYR A 84 -15.63 1.13 -11.53
C TYR A 84 -16.91 1.33 -12.34
N ALA A 85 -17.75 0.30 -12.43
CA ALA A 85 -19.03 0.37 -13.14
C ALA A 85 -19.96 1.42 -12.51
N MET A 86 -20.10 1.42 -11.19
CA MET A 86 -21.02 2.32 -10.48
C MET A 86 -20.61 3.78 -10.60
N ILE A 87 -19.33 4.09 -10.35
CA ILE A 87 -18.83 5.47 -10.45
C ILE A 87 -18.81 5.95 -11.91
N SER A 88 -18.40 5.10 -12.85
CA SER A 88 -18.33 5.49 -14.27
C SER A 88 -19.71 5.64 -14.91
N SER A 89 -20.71 4.89 -14.43
CA SER A 89 -22.08 4.98 -14.95
C SER A 89 -22.79 6.29 -14.61
N GLY A 90 -22.33 7.01 -13.58
CA GLY A 90 -23.01 8.21 -13.06
C GLY A 90 -24.38 7.95 -12.43
N LYS A 91 -24.83 6.70 -12.36
CA LYS A 91 -26.12 6.31 -11.77
C LYS A 91 -26.05 6.10 -10.26
N TRP A 92 -24.85 5.86 -9.73
CA TRP A 92 -24.63 5.79 -8.30
C TRP A 92 -24.53 7.21 -7.76
N LEU A 93 -25.58 7.67 -7.09
CA LEU A 93 -25.65 8.99 -6.52
C LEU A 93 -25.35 8.92 -5.02
N PRO A 94 -24.54 9.84 -4.48
CA PRO A 94 -24.35 9.94 -3.05
C PRO A 94 -25.61 10.53 -2.38
N ASP A 95 -25.68 10.36 -1.06
CA ASP A 95 -26.64 11.05 -0.21
C ASP A 95 -26.35 12.55 -0.06
N GLU A 96 -27.16 13.23 0.77
CA GLU A 96 -27.03 14.66 1.07
C GLU A 96 -25.67 15.03 1.69
N GLU A 97 -24.96 14.09 2.31
CA GLU A 97 -23.65 14.28 2.93
C GLU A 97 -22.46 13.88 2.03
N GLY A 98 -22.75 13.49 0.79
CA GLY A 98 -21.75 13.01 -0.16
C GLY A 98 -21.27 11.57 0.10
N CYS A 99 -22.04 10.77 0.82
CA CYS A 99 -21.75 9.38 1.15
C CYS A 99 -22.49 8.42 0.22
N TYR A 100 -21.80 7.36 -0.21
CA TYR A 100 -22.38 6.34 -1.06
C TYR A 100 -22.73 5.11 -0.23
N PHE A 101 -23.98 4.67 -0.30
CA PHE A 101 -24.46 3.54 0.47
C PHE A 101 -24.26 2.20 -0.27
N ILE A 102 -23.86 1.18 0.50
CA ILE A 102 -23.69 -0.21 0.10
C ILE A 102 -24.33 -1.10 1.17
N ASP A 103 -25.35 -1.86 0.78
CA ASP A 103 -26.07 -2.78 1.66
C ASP A 103 -25.32 -4.10 1.85
N ARG A 104 -24.10 -4.04 2.40
CA ARG A 104 -23.22 -5.21 2.63
C ARG A 104 -22.56 -5.17 4.00
N ASN A 105 -21.99 -6.31 4.41
CA ASN A 105 -21.35 -6.43 5.72
C ASN A 105 -19.98 -5.73 5.74
N PRO A 106 -19.74 -4.78 6.65
CA PRO A 106 -18.48 -4.04 6.70
C PRO A 106 -17.27 -4.84 7.22
N LYS A 107 -17.46 -6.06 7.72
CA LYS A 107 -16.40 -6.85 8.37
C LYS A 107 -15.23 -7.16 7.44
N MET A 108 -15.51 -7.58 6.20
CA MET A 108 -14.48 -7.96 5.22
C MET A 108 -14.15 -6.86 4.21
N PHE A 109 -14.90 -5.76 4.23
CA PHE A 109 -14.69 -4.60 3.35
C PHE A 109 -13.26 -4.02 3.37
N PRO A 110 -12.54 -3.95 4.52
CA PRO A 110 -11.16 -3.46 4.55
C PRO A 110 -10.22 -4.25 3.62
N TYR A 111 -10.40 -5.56 3.52
CA TYR A 111 -9.59 -6.43 2.67
C TYR A 111 -9.85 -6.17 1.18
N ILE A 112 -11.11 -5.92 0.81
CA ILE A 112 -11.48 -5.49 -0.54
C ILE A 112 -10.80 -4.15 -0.87
N LEU A 113 -10.85 -3.21 0.07
CA LEU A 113 -10.27 -1.88 -0.13
C LEU A 113 -8.75 -1.91 -0.23
N ASP A 114 -8.08 -2.69 0.62
CA ASP A 114 -6.62 -2.85 0.58
C ASP A 114 -6.16 -3.54 -0.71
N TYR A 115 -6.94 -4.49 -1.20
CA TYR A 115 -6.70 -5.06 -2.52
C TYR A 115 -6.83 -4.01 -3.64
N LEU A 116 -7.82 -3.12 -3.60
CA LEU A 116 -7.95 -2.02 -4.58
C LEU A 116 -6.81 -0.99 -4.48
N ARG A 117 -6.20 -0.83 -3.30
CA ARG A 117 -5.07 0.09 -3.05
C ARG A 117 -3.73 -0.47 -3.49
N TYR A 118 -3.45 -1.72 -3.14
CA TYR A 118 -2.11 -2.32 -3.29
C TYR A 118 -2.04 -3.37 -4.40
N GLY A 119 -3.18 -3.82 -4.93
CA GLY A 119 -3.27 -4.92 -5.89
C GLY A 119 -2.92 -6.30 -5.32
N LYS A 120 -2.65 -6.39 -4.01
CA LYS A 120 -2.28 -7.61 -3.30
C LYS A 120 -3.00 -7.67 -1.97
N LEU A 121 -3.31 -8.89 -1.55
CA LEU A 121 -3.95 -9.17 -0.28
C LEU A 121 -3.19 -10.28 0.43
N ASP A 122 -2.84 -10.07 1.70
CA ASP A 122 -2.34 -11.12 2.57
C ASP A 122 -3.54 -11.82 3.24
N VAL A 123 -3.82 -13.04 2.80
CA VAL A 123 -4.90 -13.88 3.32
C VAL A 123 -4.40 -14.95 4.30
N HIS A 124 -3.10 -14.97 4.64
CA HIS A 124 -2.51 -16.00 5.49
C HIS A 124 -2.99 -15.94 6.93
N GLN A 125 -3.35 -14.74 7.40
CA GLN A 125 -3.81 -14.51 8.77
C GLN A 125 -5.33 -14.71 8.93
N LEU A 126 -6.06 -14.96 7.84
CA LEU A 126 -7.51 -15.13 7.84
C LEU A 126 -7.91 -16.57 8.17
N THR A 127 -8.93 -16.74 9.01
CA THR A 127 -9.52 -18.05 9.27
C THR A 127 -10.30 -18.55 8.04
N THR A 128 -10.55 -19.86 7.97
CA THR A 128 -11.33 -20.48 6.88
C THR A 128 -12.70 -19.83 6.70
N GLN A 129 -13.38 -19.49 7.80
CA GLN A 129 -14.67 -18.79 7.76
C GLN A 129 -14.54 -17.38 7.18
N GLN A 130 -13.49 -16.64 7.54
CA GLN A 130 -13.28 -15.29 7.00
C GLN A 130 -12.92 -15.33 5.51
N LYS A 131 -12.17 -16.34 5.06
CA LYS A 131 -11.89 -16.56 3.64
C LYS A 131 -13.16 -16.84 2.85
N ALA A 132 -14.08 -17.67 3.37
CA ALA A 132 -15.37 -17.93 2.74
C ALA A 132 -16.21 -16.65 2.60
N ILE A 133 -16.34 -15.86 3.69
CA ILE A 133 -17.06 -14.58 3.65
C ILE A 133 -16.39 -13.60 2.68
N LEU A 134 -15.05 -13.55 2.67
CA LEU A 134 -14.31 -12.70 1.76
C LEU A 134 -14.51 -13.11 0.29
N ALA A 135 -14.64 -14.41 -0.01
CA ALA A 135 -14.93 -14.90 -1.34
C ALA A 135 -16.32 -14.43 -1.81
N GLU A 136 -17.35 -14.52 -0.95
CA GLU A 136 -18.70 -14.02 -1.26
C GLU A 136 -18.72 -12.51 -1.49
N GLU A 137 -17.99 -11.73 -0.67
CA GLU A 137 -17.86 -10.29 -0.88
C GLU A 137 -17.07 -9.98 -2.17
N ALA A 138 -16.01 -10.72 -2.46
CA ALA A 138 -15.22 -10.55 -3.69
C ALA A 138 -16.07 -10.80 -4.94
N ASP A 139 -16.95 -11.79 -4.92
CA ASP A 139 -17.91 -12.05 -5.99
C ASP A 139 -18.88 -10.86 -6.17
N TYR A 140 -19.45 -10.36 -5.07
CA TYR A 140 -20.33 -9.19 -5.08
C TYR A 140 -19.66 -7.94 -5.68
N TYR A 141 -18.41 -7.65 -5.29
CA TYR A 141 -17.67 -6.50 -5.81
C TYR A 141 -17.05 -6.74 -7.20
N LEU A 142 -17.33 -7.88 -7.84
CA LEU A 142 -16.81 -8.29 -9.15
C LEU A 142 -15.27 -8.33 -9.18
N ILE A 143 -14.67 -8.97 -8.17
CA ILE A 143 -13.22 -9.14 -8.04
C ILE A 143 -12.88 -10.65 -8.09
N PRO A 144 -12.89 -11.28 -9.27
CA PRO A 144 -12.72 -12.73 -9.41
C PRO A 144 -11.33 -13.23 -8.95
N GLU A 145 -10.31 -12.37 -9.02
CA GLU A 145 -8.94 -12.69 -8.56
C GLU A 145 -8.84 -12.89 -7.05
N LEU A 146 -9.74 -12.28 -6.27
CA LEU A 146 -9.77 -12.47 -4.82
C LEU A 146 -10.51 -13.76 -4.44
N ALA A 147 -11.63 -14.05 -5.10
CA ALA A 147 -12.41 -15.26 -4.87
C ALA A 147 -11.57 -16.53 -5.12
N THR A 148 -10.81 -16.54 -6.21
CA THR A 148 -9.90 -17.66 -6.54
C THR A 148 -8.76 -17.82 -5.53
N LYS A 149 -8.16 -16.74 -5.03
CA LYS A 149 -7.07 -16.79 -4.03
C LYS A 149 -7.52 -17.27 -2.65
N THR A 150 -8.79 -17.10 -2.32
CA THR A 150 -9.35 -17.58 -1.05
C THR A 150 -9.66 -19.07 -1.04
N GLU A 151 -9.81 -19.69 -2.22
CA GLU A 151 -10.15 -21.12 -2.38
C GLU A 151 -8.93 -22.06 -2.38
N THR A 152 -7.71 -21.58 -2.67
CA THR A 152 -6.52 -22.44 -2.81
C THR A 152 -5.91 -22.94 -1.49
N VAL A 153 -6.69 -23.02 -0.41
CA VAL A 153 -6.23 -23.64 0.86
C VAL A 153 -7.29 -24.61 1.37
N VAL A 154 -7.63 -25.57 0.53
CA VAL A 154 -8.12 -26.89 0.93
C VAL A 154 -7.22 -27.89 0.23
N ASP A 155 -6.69 -28.83 1.01
CA ASP A 155 -5.78 -29.94 0.66
C ASP A 155 -4.27 -29.66 0.81
N ASP A 156 -3.79 -29.78 2.06
CA ASP A 156 -2.57 -30.52 2.40
C ASP A 156 -2.56 -30.81 3.92
N CYS A 157 -3.45 -31.70 4.35
CA CYS A 157 -3.28 -32.51 5.57
C CYS A 157 -4.30 -33.66 5.54
N PHE A 158 -4.10 -34.60 4.62
CA PHE A 158 -4.66 -35.94 4.77
C PHE A 158 -3.74 -36.68 5.75
N ASP A 159 -4.08 -36.65 7.04
CA ASP A 159 -3.41 -37.51 8.02
C ASP A 159 -4.03 -38.91 7.94
N GLU A 160 -3.37 -39.78 7.19
CA GLU A 160 -3.73 -41.20 7.01
C GLU A 160 -3.69 -42.01 8.31
N THR A 161 -3.26 -41.43 9.44
CA THR A 161 -3.21 -42.12 10.74
C THR A 161 -4.52 -42.08 11.55
N LEU A 162 -5.56 -41.34 11.09
CA LEU A 162 -6.86 -41.26 11.77
C LEU A 162 -7.94 -42.23 11.25
N LEU A 163 -7.55 -43.31 10.56
CA LEU A 163 -8.44 -44.46 10.30
C LEU A 163 -8.41 -45.43 11.49
N GLY A 164 -9.12 -45.07 12.56
CA GLY A 164 -9.46 -45.98 13.66
C GLY A 164 -10.43 -47.09 13.22
N PRO A 165 -10.48 -48.23 13.93
CA PRO A 165 -11.07 -49.46 13.44
C PRO A 165 -12.56 -49.56 13.81
N TYR A 166 -13.46 -48.87 13.12
CA TYR A 166 -14.89 -49.19 13.25
C TYR A 166 -15.66 -49.14 11.93
N PRO A 167 -16.36 -50.24 11.56
CA PRO A 167 -17.16 -50.33 10.35
C PRO A 167 -18.56 -49.75 10.62
N PHE A 168 -18.98 -48.74 9.87
CA PHE A 168 -20.39 -48.33 9.86
C PHE A 168 -21.11 -48.88 8.63
N ARG A 169 -22.22 -49.59 8.92
CA ARG A 169 -23.08 -50.34 8.02
C ARG A 169 -23.59 -49.51 6.84
N LEU A 170 -23.42 -50.06 5.63
CA LEU A 170 -24.22 -49.70 4.47
C LEU A 170 -25.69 -50.11 4.69
N SER A 171 -26.54 -49.14 4.99
CA SER A 171 -27.97 -49.25 4.73
C SER A 171 -28.18 -49.17 3.22
N LYS A 172 -28.40 -50.33 2.58
CA LYS A 172 -28.93 -50.37 1.21
C LYS A 172 -30.36 -49.86 1.23
N ASN A 173 -30.60 -48.71 0.61
CA ASN A 173 -31.92 -48.36 0.09
C ASN A 173 -31.80 -48.14 -1.42
N LYS A 174 -32.23 -49.16 -2.17
CA LYS A 174 -32.70 -49.04 -3.55
C LYS A 174 -33.86 -50.02 -3.72
N ASN A 175 -35.02 -49.42 -3.98
CA ASN A 175 -36.29 -49.95 -4.49
C ASN A 175 -37.06 -50.92 -3.60
#